data_AF-A0A534J438-F1
#
_entry.id   AF-A0A534J438-F1
#
_cell.length_a   1.000
_cell.length_b   1.000
_cell.length_c   1.000
_cell.angle_alpha   90.00
_cell.angle_beta   90.00
_cell.angle_gamma   90.00
#
_symmetry.space_group_name_H-M   'P 1'
#
loop_
_entity.id
_entity.type
_entity.pdbx_description
1 polymer ?
#
loop_
_entity_poly.entity_id
_entity_poly.type
_entity_poly.pdbx_seq_one_letter_code
_entity_poly.pdbx_strand_id
1 'polypeptide(L)'
;PFTDPSGTLFTTFLATLNLDASGGGSSTCFANHCDWRIPNIVELQGILLATYPCGTSPCIDSAFGPTQASFYWSSSSLAGNLFYAWFVYFGNGHVSVDGKAYGH
;
A
#
# COMPACT_ATOMS: atom_id res chain seq x y z
N PRO A 1 20.00 -15.15 -12.48
CA PRO A 1 20.30 -15.25 -11.04
C PRO A 1 19.87 -13.95 -10.32
N PHE A 2 18.67 -13.95 -9.75
CA PHE A 2 18.22 -12.82 -8.94
C PHE A 2 18.78 -13.03 -7.53
N THR A 3 19.79 -12.24 -7.19
CA THR A 3 20.32 -12.16 -5.83
C THR A 3 19.20 -11.70 -4.91
N ASP A 4 19.03 -12.42 -3.80
CA ASP A 4 18.13 -12.09 -2.70
C ASP A 4 18.15 -10.57 -2.41
N PRO A 5 16.99 -9.89 -2.32
CA PRO A 5 16.91 -8.45 -2.13
C PRO A 5 17.43 -8.08 -0.74
N SER A 6 18.75 -7.97 -0.62
CA SER A 6 19.45 -7.59 0.60
C SER A 6 19.08 -6.16 1.00
N GLY A 7 18.15 -6.07 1.95
CA GLY A 7 18.24 -5.24 3.15
C GLY A 7 18.02 -3.72 3.04
N THR A 8 18.07 -3.11 1.86
CA THR A 8 17.78 -1.66 1.73
C THR A 8 16.94 -1.28 0.51
N LEU A 9 16.74 -2.17 -0.46
CA LEU A 9 15.93 -1.86 -1.65
C LEU A 9 14.48 -1.58 -1.28
N PHE A 10 13.89 -2.37 -0.38
CA PHE A 10 12.53 -2.16 0.12
C PHE A 10 12.41 -0.84 0.91
N THR A 11 13.37 -0.55 1.78
CA THR A 11 13.34 0.67 2.59
C THR A 11 13.62 1.92 1.76
N THR A 12 14.49 1.82 0.76
CA THR A 12 14.79 2.90 -0.19
C THR A 12 13.61 3.14 -1.12
N PHE A 13 12.94 2.08 -1.59
CA PHE A 13 11.69 2.19 -2.33
C PHE A 13 10.61 2.90 -1.52
N LEU A 14 10.34 2.46 -0.28
CA LEU A 14 9.32 3.10 0.56
C LEU A 14 9.69 4.54 0.93
N ALA A 15 10.98 4.83 1.17
CA ALA A 15 11.43 6.18 1.44
C ALA A 15 11.22 7.06 0.20
N THR A 16 11.71 6.66 -0.97
CA THR A 16 11.57 7.43 -2.22
C THR A 16 10.11 7.59 -2.68
N LEU A 17 9.24 6.62 -2.39
CA LEU A 17 7.80 6.71 -2.68
C LEU A 17 7.08 7.71 -1.76
N ASN A 18 7.60 8.01 -0.57
CA ASN A 18 6.96 8.93 0.39
C ASN A 18 7.65 10.31 0.47
N LEU A 19 8.64 10.61 -0.39
CA LEU A 19 9.35 11.90 -0.38
C LEU A 19 8.68 12.93 -1.32
N ASP A 20 8.44 14.14 -0.80
CA ASP A 20 7.79 15.28 -1.48
C ASP A 20 8.76 16.41 -1.88
N ALA A 21 10.07 16.22 -1.69
CA ALA A 21 11.03 17.33 -1.69
C ALA A 21 11.48 17.78 -3.09
N SER A 22 10.85 18.83 -3.60
CA SER A 22 11.43 19.78 -4.55
C SER A 22 12.25 20.84 -3.78
N GLY A 23 13.38 20.44 -3.20
CA GLY A 23 14.22 21.34 -2.41
C GLY A 23 15.71 21.04 -2.53
N GLY A 24 16.37 21.61 -3.56
CA GLY A 24 17.82 21.72 -3.61
C GLY A 24 18.59 20.53 -4.19
N GLY A 25 18.42 20.25 -5.49
CA GLY A 25 19.49 19.67 -6.33
C GLY A 25 19.65 18.15 -6.39
N SER A 26 18.80 17.35 -5.75
CA SER A 26 18.70 15.91 -6.02
C SER A 26 17.25 15.45 -5.84
N SER A 27 16.45 15.62 -6.89
CA SER A 27 15.06 15.19 -6.97
C SER A 27 14.97 13.66 -7.03
N THR A 28 14.95 12.98 -5.89
CA THR A 28 14.72 11.51 -5.85
C THR A 28 13.24 11.22 -5.67
N CYS A 29 12.41 11.70 -6.61
CA CYS A 29 11.00 11.31 -6.66
C CYS A 29 10.89 9.92 -7.28
N PHE A 30 9.97 9.10 -6.77
CA PHE A 30 9.77 7.77 -7.33
C PHE A 30 9.24 7.87 -8.76
N ALA A 31 10.00 7.36 -9.74
CA ALA A 31 9.62 7.39 -11.16
C ALA A 31 9.28 8.80 -11.71
N ASN A 32 9.93 9.85 -11.20
CA ASN A 32 9.62 11.28 -11.50
C ASN A 32 8.26 11.77 -10.98
N HIS A 33 7.62 11.03 -10.07
CA HIS A 33 6.38 11.40 -9.41
C HIS A 33 6.64 11.68 -7.93
N CYS A 34 6.53 12.96 -7.55
CA CYS A 34 6.76 13.43 -6.18
C CYS A 34 5.46 13.52 -5.36
N ASP A 35 4.33 13.24 -6.00
CA ASP A 35 2.97 13.30 -5.47
C ASP A 35 2.44 11.91 -5.06
N TRP A 36 3.20 10.87 -5.37
CA TRP A 36 2.83 9.50 -5.00
C TRP A 36 3.03 9.30 -3.51
N ARG A 37 2.13 8.51 -2.92
CA ARG A 37 2.21 8.05 -1.53
C ARG A 37 1.47 6.73 -1.41
N ILE A 38 1.74 6.00 -0.34
CA ILE A 38 0.91 4.85 0.03
C ILE A 38 -0.41 5.36 0.65
N PRO A 39 -1.58 4.91 0.17
CA PRO A 39 -2.87 5.31 0.72
C PRO A 39 -3.00 4.97 2.21
N ASN A 40 -3.69 5.82 2.96
CA ASN A 40 -4.14 5.46 4.30
C ASN A 40 -5.33 4.47 4.24
N ILE A 41 -5.72 3.91 5.39
CA ILE A 41 -6.75 2.87 5.40
C ILE A 41 -8.12 3.37 4.91
N VAL A 42 -8.47 4.62 5.21
CA VAL A 42 -9.75 5.23 4.79
C VAL A 42 -9.76 5.45 3.28
N GLU A 43 -8.65 5.91 2.71
CA GLU A 43 -8.47 6.06 1.26
C GLU A 43 -8.57 4.70 0.55
N LEU A 44 -7.92 3.66 1.09
CA LEU A 44 -7.96 2.31 0.51
C LEU A 44 -9.36 1.69 0.58
N GLN A 45 -10.10 1.93 1.66
CA GLN A 45 -11.51 1.53 1.78
C GLN A 45 -12.42 2.29 0.81
N GLY A 46 -12.13 3.56 0.52
CA GLY A 46 -12.90 4.37 -0.43
C GLY A 46 -12.81 3.88 -1.88
N ILE A 47 -11.83 3.03 -2.19
CA ILE A 47 -11.64 2.42 -3.52
C ILE A 47 -12.46 1.12 -3.64
N LEU A 48 -12.94 0.54 -2.54
CA LEU A 48 -13.79 -0.66 -2.59
C LEU A 48 -15.08 -0.39 -3.35
N LEU A 49 -15.50 -1.38 -4.15
CA LEU A 49 -16.76 -1.32 -4.88
C LEU A 49 -17.98 -1.30 -3.95
N ALA A 50 -17.89 -2.03 -2.84
CA ALA A 50 -18.92 -2.13 -1.82
C ALA A 50 -18.31 -2.44 -0.45
N THR A 51 -19.07 -2.19 0.61
CA THR A 51 -18.68 -2.58 1.98
C THR A 51 -18.61 -4.10 2.12
N TYR A 52 -17.73 -4.59 3.00
CA TYR A 52 -17.65 -6.01 3.32
C TYR A 52 -19.00 -6.57 3.86
N PRO A 53 -19.42 -7.77 3.44
CA PRO A 53 -18.82 -8.61 2.39
C PRO A 53 -19.27 -8.15 0.99
N CYS A 54 -18.30 -7.99 0.11
CA CYS A 54 -18.52 -7.63 -1.28
C CYS A 54 -18.92 -8.86 -2.11
N GLY A 55 -19.87 -8.69 -3.03
CA GLY A 55 -20.38 -9.77 -3.88
C GLY A 55 -19.51 -10.08 -5.11
N THR A 56 -18.46 -9.30 -5.37
CA THR A 56 -17.57 -9.45 -6.53
C THR A 56 -16.12 -9.68 -6.08
N SER A 57 -15.36 -10.41 -6.88
CA SER A 57 -13.93 -10.65 -6.68
C SER A 57 -13.19 -10.38 -8.00
N PRO A 58 -12.32 -9.36 -8.07
CA PRO A 58 -12.00 -8.40 -7.01
C PRO A 58 -13.17 -7.44 -6.67
N CYS A 59 -13.21 -6.98 -5.42
CA CYS A 59 -14.13 -5.98 -4.89
C CYS A 59 -13.61 -4.56 -5.14
N ILE A 60 -13.52 -4.18 -6.40
CA ILE A 60 -13.02 -2.87 -6.82
C ILE A 60 -13.66 -2.49 -8.15
N ASP A 61 -13.84 -1.19 -8.37
CA ASP A 61 -14.29 -0.70 -9.67
C ASP A 61 -13.25 -1.03 -10.75
N SER A 62 -13.72 -1.56 -11.88
CA SER A 62 -12.89 -1.84 -13.07
C SER A 62 -12.13 -0.63 -13.61
N ALA A 63 -12.54 0.60 -13.28
CA ALA A 63 -11.84 1.83 -13.61
C ALA A 63 -10.42 1.90 -13.01
N PHE A 64 -10.16 1.20 -11.91
CA PHE A 64 -8.82 1.11 -11.30
C PHE A 64 -7.89 0.09 -12.00
N GLY A 65 -8.34 -0.51 -13.10
CA GLY A 65 -7.57 -1.45 -13.91
C GLY A 65 -7.58 -2.88 -13.35
N PRO A 66 -6.77 -3.80 -13.92
CA PRO A 66 -6.71 -5.18 -13.47
C PRO A 66 -6.07 -5.24 -12.08
N THR A 67 -6.92 -5.28 -11.05
CA THR A 67 -6.50 -5.42 -9.65
C THR A 67 -6.65 -6.89 -9.24
N GLN A 68 -5.68 -7.41 -8.50
CA GLN A 68 -5.76 -8.77 -8.01
C GLN A 68 -6.66 -8.85 -6.76
N ALA A 69 -7.41 -9.93 -6.60
CA ALA A 69 -8.13 -10.25 -5.37
C ALA A 69 -7.16 -10.67 -4.25
N SER A 70 -6.34 -9.74 -3.79
CA SER A 70 -5.25 -9.94 -2.82
C SER A 70 -5.30 -8.92 -1.68
N PHE A 71 -4.37 -9.04 -0.74
CA PHE A 71 -4.18 -8.12 0.38
C PHE A 71 -3.32 -6.93 -0.07
N TYR A 72 -3.79 -5.72 0.26
CA TYR A 72 -3.07 -4.49 -0.02
C TYR A 72 -2.89 -3.71 1.27
N TRP A 73 -1.64 -3.38 1.59
CA TRP A 73 -1.28 -2.65 2.80
C TRP A 73 -1.58 -1.16 2.69
N SER A 74 -2.03 -0.57 3.78
CA SER A 74 -2.14 0.87 3.95
C SER A 74 -0.92 1.44 4.69
N SER A 75 -0.74 2.76 4.63
CA SER A 75 0.22 3.49 5.45
C SER A 75 -0.22 3.63 6.92
N SER A 76 -1.43 3.19 7.27
CA SER A 76 -1.98 3.34 8.61
C SER A 76 -1.50 2.25 9.57
N SER A 77 -0.93 2.65 10.70
CA SER A 77 -0.57 1.75 11.80
C SER A 77 -1.75 1.53 12.75
N LEU A 78 -1.78 0.38 13.44
CA LEU A 78 -2.80 0.14 14.47
C LEU A 78 -2.58 1.06 15.68
N ALA A 79 -3.63 1.77 16.09
CA ALA A 79 -3.60 2.57 17.31
C ALA A 79 -3.36 1.66 18.53
N GLY A 80 -2.36 2.00 19.35
CA GLY A 80 -1.98 1.21 20.52
C GLY A 80 -0.97 0.09 20.24
N ASN A 81 -0.72 -0.28 18.98
CA ASN A 81 0.36 -1.21 18.62
C ASN A 81 0.97 -0.91 17.25
N LEU A 82 2.09 -0.19 17.25
CA LEU A 82 2.78 0.25 16.04
C LEU A 82 3.49 -0.88 15.28
N PHE A 83 3.54 -2.10 15.82
CA PHE A 83 4.06 -3.27 15.12
C PHE A 83 3.07 -3.84 14.11
N TYR A 84 1.84 -3.37 14.08
CA TYR A 84 0.80 -3.77 13.13
C TYR A 84 0.44 -2.63 12.18
N ALA A 85 0.09 -2.98 10.95
CA ALA A 85 -0.47 -2.06 9.95
C ALA A 85 -1.83 -2.57 9.49
N TRP A 86 -2.66 -1.68 8.94
CA TRP A 86 -3.94 -2.04 8.35
C TRP A 86 -3.77 -2.45 6.89
N PHE A 87 -4.56 -3.43 6.45
CA PHE A 87 -4.67 -3.84 5.06
C PHE A 87 -6.15 -4.01 4.65
N VAL A 88 -6.40 -3.99 3.35
CA VAL A 88 -7.69 -4.35 2.75
C VAL A 88 -7.50 -5.57 1.87
N TYR A 89 -8.38 -6.56 2.01
CA TYR A 89 -8.45 -7.71 1.11
C TYR A 89 -9.45 -7.44 -0.01
N PHE A 90 -8.95 -7.22 -1.22
CA PHE A 90 -9.79 -6.92 -2.38
C PHE A 90 -10.53 -8.15 -2.92
N GLY A 91 -10.44 -9.34 -2.32
CA GLY A 91 -11.30 -10.46 -2.72
C GLY A 91 -12.75 -10.32 -2.22
N ASN A 92 -12.97 -9.59 -1.13
CA ASN A 92 -14.31 -9.38 -0.57
C ASN A 92 -14.49 -8.06 0.22
N GLY A 93 -13.46 -7.20 0.24
CA GLY A 93 -13.47 -5.92 0.96
C GLY A 93 -13.15 -6.01 2.46
N HIS A 94 -12.70 -7.16 2.97
CA HIS A 94 -12.37 -7.33 4.38
C HIS A 94 -11.20 -6.44 4.81
N VAL A 95 -11.32 -5.82 5.98
CA VAL A 95 -10.32 -4.91 6.54
C VAL A 95 -9.80 -5.47 7.85
N SER A 96 -8.49 -5.61 7.97
CA SER A 96 -7.86 -6.14 9.17
C SER A 96 -6.46 -5.57 9.35
N VAL A 97 -5.81 -5.96 10.44
CA VAL A 97 -4.42 -5.65 10.73
C VAL A 97 -3.56 -6.90 10.69
N ASP A 98 -2.30 -6.73 10.33
CA ASP A 98 -1.28 -7.77 10.46
C ASP A 98 0.10 -7.14 10.75
N GLY A 99 1.06 -7.95 11.19
CA GLY A 99 2.39 -7.51 11.62
C GLY A 99 3.18 -6.90 10.48
N LYS A 100 3.89 -5.78 10.76
CA LYS A 100 4.80 -5.13 9.80
C LYS A 100 6.07 -5.94 9.53
N ALA A 101 6.38 -6.90 10.42
CA ALA A 101 7.62 -7.64 10.39
C ALA A 101 7.50 -8.84 9.42
N TYR A 102 8.24 -8.71 8.31
CA TYR A 102 8.43 -9.67 7.23
C TYR A 102 7.26 -9.72 6.25
N GLY A 103 7.35 -8.88 5.22
CA GLY A 103 6.56 -9.04 4.02
C GLY A 103 6.68 -10.48 3.51
N HIS A 104 5.52 -11.04 3.17
CA HIS A 104 5.45 -12.25 2.34
C HIS A 104 6.11 -12.05 0.99
#